data_AF-A0A1Q5ML08-F1
#
_entry.id   AF-A0A1Q5ML08-F1
#
_cell.length_a   1.000
_cell.length_b   1.000
_cell.length_c   1.000
_cell.angle_alpha   90.00
_cell.angle_beta   90.00
_cell.angle_gamma   90.00
#
_symmetry.space_group_name_H-M   'P 1'
#
loop_
_entity.id
_entity.type
_entity.pdbx_description
1 polymer ?
#
loop_
_entity_poly.entity_id
_entity_poly.type
_entity_poly.pdbx_seq_one_letter_code
_entity_poly.pdbx_strand_id
1 'polypeptide(L)'
;MSDTTTAEPTLFNGDRRPGPRLVLVRNAGDDHRIVRRLAAVEGPGRLVVRPTPGGRTSDLVLDILTATGRSPSTLLADRTPADDSWRQAAARLTTDQTRHLVIDRAHRLPGEALELLAQLGRRALCTVWLIWPTTEDNAYVPAPLRAFRDAGYRFNAIDFPAFMRELPPPSRVLTNGLRTDAKTPWAEGTGPALPMQDFPVFLAHCRAKLPGNTFTAVRAVYDREVHFADQWLTHRGLHGHTSIPGSPGHTRTLSARLTFYLRDHRIGPVPDQAHALTRLRGVQTALFFRGYLLRWQMETLGAGHTTHLLSQLGPRTCDKIRAAATIEDAAATALPIHLSHGPTGLGLITCGNTAPGGNSIHLPVTGSPYAGQETRYLRVPWRWRTHRHASVELTALQVLHLESEDPVLLPEHAAPLVAAHLTYRRHQGAADTDPLFIHPDSPGSKSPEPGLREAVLRTCHRIHLNPAWLHRSHCRHGDEDHHDAQQAGWMHHRGLDLVPLSDDIRSRL
;
A
#
# COMPACT_ATOMS: atom_id res chain seq x y z
N MET A 1 13.04 43.69 -36.46
CA MET A 1 11.59 43.88 -36.34
C MET A 1 10.95 42.71 -37.05
N SER A 2 10.55 41.69 -36.30
CA SER A 2 9.99 40.46 -36.84
C SER A 2 8.88 40.02 -35.89
N ASP A 3 7.67 39.90 -36.44
CA ASP A 3 6.42 39.59 -35.77
C ASP A 3 6.46 38.25 -35.01
N THR A 4 6.17 38.31 -33.72
CA THR A 4 5.85 37.14 -32.88
C THR A 4 4.36 36.87 -32.96
N THR A 5 3.96 35.94 -33.84
CA THR A 5 2.59 35.41 -33.87
C THR A 5 2.42 34.45 -32.71
N THR A 6 1.63 34.85 -31.71
CA THR A 6 1.13 34.00 -30.63
C THR A 6 0.27 32.88 -31.20
N ALA A 7 0.72 31.63 -31.06
CA ALA A 7 -0.09 30.46 -31.37
C ALA A 7 -1.25 30.33 -30.36
N GLU A 8 -2.48 30.47 -30.85
CA GLU A 8 -3.68 30.13 -30.10
C GLU A 8 -3.72 28.63 -29.77
N PRO A 9 -4.17 28.23 -28.56
CA PRO A 9 -4.36 26.83 -28.23
C PRO A 9 -5.53 26.27 -29.05
N THR A 10 -5.20 25.33 -29.93
CA THR A 10 -6.14 24.59 -30.76
C THR A 10 -7.11 23.82 -29.86
N LEU A 11 -8.37 24.26 -29.82
CA LEU A 11 -9.47 23.53 -29.22
C LEU A 11 -9.68 22.22 -29.99
N PHE A 12 -9.18 21.11 -29.43
CA PHE A 12 -9.50 19.76 -29.87
C PHE A 12 -11.00 19.49 -29.65
N ASN A 13 -11.80 19.78 -30.68
CA ASN A 13 -13.18 19.32 -30.85
C ASN A 13 -13.16 18.09 -31.78
N GLY A 14 -12.93 16.92 -31.21
CA GLY A 14 -13.05 15.62 -31.88
C GLY A 14 -12.83 14.52 -30.86
N ASP A 15 -13.79 13.61 -30.71
CA ASP A 15 -13.80 12.47 -29.78
C ASP A 15 -13.89 12.78 -28.28
N ARG A 16 -14.96 13.49 -27.88
CA ARG A 16 -15.41 13.42 -26.48
C ARG A 16 -16.04 12.04 -26.22
N ARG A 17 -15.24 11.10 -25.69
CA ARG A 17 -15.74 10.00 -24.83
C ARG A 17 -16.82 10.58 -23.91
N PRO A 18 -17.93 9.87 -23.60
CA PRO A 18 -18.99 10.42 -22.77
C PRO A 18 -18.37 10.91 -21.47
N GLY A 19 -18.32 12.23 -21.30
CA GLY A 19 -17.72 12.86 -20.14
C GLY A 19 -18.46 12.44 -18.87
N PRO A 20 -17.85 12.57 -17.70
CA PRO A 20 -18.50 12.28 -16.43
C PRO A 20 -19.80 13.07 -16.32
N ARG A 21 -20.81 12.42 -15.77
CA ARG A 21 -22.13 13.01 -15.59
C ARG A 21 -22.07 13.94 -14.37
N LEU A 22 -22.13 15.25 -14.60
CA LEU A 22 -22.43 16.22 -13.54
C LEU A 22 -23.96 16.30 -13.41
N VAL A 23 -24.50 16.02 -12.23
CA VAL A 23 -25.94 15.99 -11.99
C VAL A 23 -26.31 17.02 -10.95
N LEU A 24 -27.20 17.93 -11.29
CA LEU A 24 -27.81 18.87 -10.36
C LEU A 24 -29.03 18.22 -9.71
N VAL A 25 -29.01 18.11 -8.38
CA VAL A 25 -30.14 17.56 -7.61
C VAL A 25 -30.87 18.71 -6.94
N ARG A 26 -32.08 18.99 -7.43
CA ARG A 26 -32.97 20.02 -6.87
C ARG A 26 -33.59 19.51 -5.59
N ASN A 27 -33.43 20.29 -4.53
CA ASN A 27 -33.88 19.94 -3.20
C ASN A 27 -34.69 21.09 -2.58
N ALA A 28 -36.01 20.97 -2.52
CA ALA A 28 -36.88 22.08 -2.12
C ALA A 28 -36.82 22.47 -0.63
N GLY A 29 -36.16 21.67 0.23
CA GLY A 29 -35.92 22.02 1.63
C GLY A 29 -34.45 21.85 1.98
N ASP A 30 -33.82 22.77 2.68
CA ASP A 30 -32.52 22.54 3.34
C ASP A 30 -32.80 22.12 4.79
N ASP A 31 -33.38 20.92 4.97
CA ASP A 31 -33.77 20.42 6.29
C ASP A 31 -32.75 19.43 6.91
N HIS A 32 -32.83 19.24 8.23
CA HIS A 32 -31.97 18.30 8.95
C HIS A 32 -32.19 16.82 8.57
N ARG A 33 -33.32 16.49 7.93
CA ARG A 33 -33.63 15.12 7.49
C ARG A 33 -32.84 14.77 6.24
N ILE A 34 -32.58 15.74 5.36
CA ILE A 34 -31.73 15.57 4.17
C ILE A 34 -30.29 15.29 4.56
N VAL A 35 -29.77 15.99 5.57
CA VAL A 35 -28.42 15.72 6.11
C VAL A 35 -28.28 14.24 6.52
N ARG A 36 -29.30 13.68 7.19
CA ARG A 36 -29.33 12.25 7.53
C ARG A 36 -29.47 11.34 6.31
N ARG A 37 -30.29 11.71 5.33
CA ARG A 37 -30.48 10.93 4.10
C ARG A 37 -29.22 10.89 3.24
N LEU A 38 -28.52 12.01 3.10
CA LEU A 38 -27.24 12.09 2.39
C LEU A 38 -26.16 11.28 3.12
N ALA A 39 -26.06 11.40 4.45
CA ALA A 39 -25.15 10.56 5.22
C ALA A 39 -25.44 9.06 5.04
N ALA A 40 -26.72 8.69 4.90
CA ALA A 40 -27.11 7.30 4.65
C ALA A 40 -26.76 6.81 3.24
N VAL A 41 -26.38 7.68 2.29
CA VAL A 41 -25.95 7.30 0.94
C VAL A 41 -24.46 6.93 0.89
N GLU A 42 -23.67 7.44 1.83
CA GLU A 42 -22.24 7.16 1.95
C GLU A 42 -21.97 5.65 2.14
N GLY A 43 -20.91 5.17 1.50
CA GLY A 43 -20.53 3.76 1.54
C GLY A 43 -19.58 3.38 0.42
N PRO A 44 -19.37 2.07 0.17
CA PRO A 44 -18.47 1.62 -0.88
C PRO A 44 -18.77 2.26 -2.25
N GLY A 45 -17.77 2.91 -2.82
CA GLY A 45 -17.87 3.62 -4.11
C GLY A 45 -18.67 4.93 -4.08
N ARG A 46 -19.03 5.45 -2.90
CA ARG A 46 -19.87 6.65 -2.74
C ARG A 46 -19.32 7.55 -1.65
N LEU A 47 -18.94 8.76 -2.03
CA LEU A 47 -18.40 9.76 -1.12
C LEU A 47 -19.38 10.92 -0.98
N VAL A 48 -19.64 11.36 0.25
CA VAL A 48 -20.48 12.53 0.54
C VAL A 48 -19.62 13.60 1.19
N VAL A 49 -19.51 14.75 0.54
CA VAL A 49 -18.70 15.88 0.99
C VAL A 49 -19.63 17.01 1.38
N ARG A 50 -19.40 17.57 2.57
CA ARG A 50 -20.06 18.80 3.00
C ARG A 50 -19.03 19.92 2.99
N PRO A 51 -19.07 20.81 1.99
CA PRO A 51 -18.10 21.89 1.90
C PRO A 51 -18.14 22.79 3.12
N THR A 52 -16.97 23.25 3.55
CA THR A 52 -16.81 24.23 4.61
C THR A 52 -17.56 25.52 4.24
N PRO A 53 -18.50 26.01 5.08
CA PRO A 53 -19.29 27.20 4.75
C PRO A 53 -18.42 28.44 4.52
N GLY A 54 -18.62 29.15 3.40
CA GLY A 54 -17.85 30.34 3.06
C GLY A 54 -16.40 30.07 2.66
N GLY A 55 -16.02 28.80 2.51
CA GLY A 55 -14.68 28.39 2.10
C GLY A 55 -14.36 28.73 0.65
N ARG A 56 -13.06 28.81 0.35
CA ARG A 56 -12.49 28.96 -0.98
C ARG A 56 -12.44 27.61 -1.71
N THR A 57 -12.09 27.63 -3.00
CA THR A 57 -11.82 26.41 -3.78
C THR A 57 -10.73 25.52 -3.18
N SER A 58 -9.74 26.12 -2.50
CA SER A 58 -8.74 25.39 -1.72
C SER A 58 -9.34 24.61 -0.55
N ASP A 59 -10.38 25.13 0.09
CA ASP A 59 -11.01 24.45 1.23
C ASP A 59 -11.84 23.25 0.76
N LEU A 60 -12.51 23.38 -0.40
CA LEU A 60 -13.27 22.29 -1.00
C LEU A 60 -12.40 21.05 -1.29
N VAL A 61 -11.19 21.22 -1.81
CA VAL A 61 -10.31 20.07 -2.06
C VAL A 61 -9.82 19.42 -0.76
N LEU A 62 -9.62 20.22 0.31
CA LEU A 62 -9.32 19.70 1.64
C LEU A 62 -10.52 18.93 2.23
N ASP A 63 -11.74 19.42 2.03
CA ASP A 63 -12.96 18.72 2.45
C ASP A 63 -13.12 17.37 1.72
N ILE A 64 -12.81 17.33 0.42
CA ILE A 64 -12.80 16.08 -0.37
C ILE A 64 -11.73 15.12 0.16
N LEU A 65 -10.50 15.58 0.35
CA LEU A 65 -9.42 14.74 0.87
C LEU A 65 -9.74 14.23 2.28
N THR A 66 -10.33 15.07 3.13
CA THR A 66 -10.80 14.70 4.47
C THR A 66 -11.85 13.60 4.39
N ALA A 67 -12.82 13.72 3.48
CA ALA A 67 -13.85 12.70 3.28
C ALA A 67 -13.24 11.36 2.81
N THR A 68 -12.13 11.37 2.07
CA THR A 68 -11.37 10.13 1.72
C THR A 68 -10.56 9.54 2.89
N GLY A 69 -10.69 10.10 4.11
CA GLY A 69 -10.08 9.59 5.33
C GLY A 69 -8.75 10.26 5.72
N ARG A 70 -8.34 11.36 5.07
CA ARG A 70 -7.21 12.17 5.54
C ARG A 70 -7.56 12.94 6.80
N SER A 71 -6.60 13.09 7.71
CA SER A 71 -6.76 13.98 8.85
C SER A 71 -6.70 15.45 8.42
N PRO A 72 -7.68 16.30 8.81
CA PRO A 72 -7.63 17.74 8.55
C PRO A 72 -6.35 18.41 9.09
N SER A 73 -5.89 18.00 10.29
CA SER A 73 -4.69 18.58 10.90
C SER A 73 -3.42 18.28 10.09
N THR A 74 -3.35 17.10 9.47
CA THR A 74 -2.25 16.71 8.60
C THR A 74 -2.27 17.51 7.31
N LEU A 75 -3.44 17.64 6.69
CA LEU A 75 -3.60 18.40 5.44
C LEU A 75 -3.18 19.87 5.62
N LEU A 76 -3.54 20.48 6.74
CA LEU A 76 -3.14 21.86 7.06
C LEU A 76 -1.63 21.99 7.33
N ALA A 77 -1.01 20.96 7.92
CA ALA A 77 0.43 20.95 8.21
C ALA A 77 1.30 20.75 6.96
N ASP A 78 0.85 19.94 6.01
CA ASP A 78 1.66 19.57 4.83
C ASP A 78 1.75 20.71 3.78
N ARG A 79 0.91 21.77 3.88
CA ARG A 79 0.92 22.97 3.02
C ARG A 79 1.02 22.67 1.52
N THR A 80 0.35 21.61 1.07
CA THR A 80 0.38 21.18 -0.32
C THR A 80 -0.25 22.24 -1.24
N PRO A 81 0.36 22.59 -2.39
CA PRO A 81 -0.26 23.47 -3.37
C PRO A 81 -1.66 22.99 -3.79
N ALA A 82 -2.56 23.93 -4.09
CA ALA A 82 -3.95 23.62 -4.42
C ALA A 82 -4.08 22.67 -5.62
N ASP A 83 -3.36 22.93 -6.70
CA ASP A 83 -3.35 22.09 -7.91
C ASP A 83 -2.93 20.65 -7.63
N ASP A 84 -1.94 20.49 -6.75
CA ASP A 84 -1.45 19.17 -6.37
C ASP A 84 -2.46 18.45 -5.47
N SER A 85 -3.12 19.18 -4.57
CA SER A 85 -4.21 18.64 -3.74
C SER A 85 -5.35 18.08 -4.60
N TRP A 86 -5.70 18.74 -5.71
CA TRP A 86 -6.72 18.24 -6.64
C TRP A 86 -6.28 16.96 -7.37
N ARG A 87 -5.00 16.84 -7.72
CA ARG A 87 -4.44 15.60 -8.29
C ARG A 87 -4.45 14.47 -7.28
N GLN A 88 -4.11 14.76 -6.02
CA GLN A 88 -4.19 13.79 -4.93
C GLN A 88 -5.64 13.33 -4.69
N ALA A 89 -6.60 14.25 -4.71
CA ALA A 89 -8.02 13.92 -4.59
C ALA A 89 -8.48 13.00 -5.75
N ALA A 90 -8.09 13.30 -6.99
CA ALA A 90 -8.42 12.47 -8.14
C ALA A 90 -7.83 11.04 -8.00
N ALA A 91 -6.58 10.93 -7.58
CA ALA A 91 -5.92 9.65 -7.38
C ALA A 91 -6.59 8.81 -6.28
N ARG A 92 -6.99 9.44 -5.17
CA ARG A 92 -7.74 8.78 -4.09
C ARG A 92 -9.10 8.28 -4.56
N LEU A 93 -9.90 9.14 -5.17
CA LEU A 93 -11.22 8.77 -5.68
C LEU A 93 -11.16 7.62 -6.68
N THR A 94 -10.16 7.61 -7.56
CA THR A 94 -9.93 6.53 -8.53
C THR A 94 -9.60 5.21 -7.81
N THR A 95 -8.67 5.28 -6.85
CA THR A 95 -8.18 4.09 -6.12
C THR A 95 -9.24 3.49 -5.21
N ASP A 96 -10.02 4.34 -4.54
CA ASP A 96 -11.15 3.95 -3.70
C ASP A 96 -12.36 3.52 -4.53
N GLN A 97 -12.22 3.50 -5.87
CA GLN A 97 -13.27 3.17 -6.84
C GLN A 97 -14.55 3.97 -6.62
N THR A 98 -14.39 5.25 -6.28
CA THR A 98 -15.52 6.16 -6.05
C THR A 98 -16.25 6.40 -7.36
N ARG A 99 -17.46 5.88 -7.47
CA ARG A 99 -18.34 6.07 -8.64
C ARG A 99 -19.21 7.30 -8.51
N HIS A 100 -19.50 7.72 -7.27
CA HIS A 100 -20.38 8.83 -6.98
C HIS A 100 -19.76 9.76 -5.93
N LEU A 101 -19.49 11.01 -6.33
CA LEU A 101 -19.08 12.09 -5.44
C LEU A 101 -20.28 13.02 -5.24
N VAL A 102 -20.84 13.04 -4.03
CA VAL A 102 -21.99 13.87 -3.68
C VAL A 102 -21.51 15.10 -2.92
N ILE A 103 -21.77 16.28 -3.48
CA ILE A 103 -21.43 17.56 -2.86
C ILE A 103 -22.70 18.16 -2.27
N ASP A 104 -22.78 18.14 -0.95
CA ASP A 104 -23.88 18.77 -0.23
C ASP A 104 -23.82 20.29 -0.36
N ARG A 105 -24.98 20.96 -0.34
CA ARG A 105 -25.10 22.42 -0.39
C ARG A 105 -24.23 23.10 -1.46
N ALA A 106 -24.16 22.52 -2.66
CA ALA A 106 -23.33 22.99 -3.76
C ALA A 106 -23.62 24.45 -4.18
N HIS A 107 -24.83 24.96 -3.90
CA HIS A 107 -25.20 26.37 -4.12
C HIS A 107 -24.30 27.42 -3.43
N ARG A 108 -23.55 27.03 -2.39
CA ARG A 108 -22.62 27.92 -1.66
C ARG A 108 -21.23 27.96 -2.28
N LEU A 109 -20.97 27.16 -3.30
CA LEU A 109 -19.67 27.09 -3.95
C LEU A 109 -19.51 28.21 -4.99
N PRO A 110 -18.30 28.76 -5.14
CA PRO A 110 -18.00 29.68 -6.23
C PRO A 110 -18.05 28.97 -7.59
N GLY A 111 -18.27 29.71 -8.68
CA GLY A 111 -18.38 29.13 -10.03
C GLY A 111 -17.16 28.32 -10.46
N GLU A 112 -15.95 28.81 -10.15
CA GLU A 112 -14.68 28.10 -10.37
C GLU A 112 -14.63 26.71 -9.72
N ALA A 113 -15.30 26.51 -8.59
CA ALA A 113 -15.35 25.20 -7.92
C ALA A 113 -16.12 24.17 -8.73
N LEU A 114 -17.15 24.59 -9.49
CA LEU A 114 -17.93 23.68 -10.35
C LEU A 114 -17.07 23.15 -11.51
N GLU A 115 -16.21 23.99 -12.07
CA GLU A 115 -15.24 23.58 -13.10
C GLU A 115 -14.22 22.59 -12.56
N LEU A 116 -13.66 22.87 -11.39
CA LEU A 116 -12.71 21.98 -10.72
C LEU A 116 -13.37 20.63 -10.37
N LEU A 117 -14.61 20.63 -9.88
CA LEU A 117 -15.37 19.41 -9.61
C LEU A 117 -15.66 18.60 -10.88
N ALA A 118 -16.00 19.26 -11.99
CA ALA A 118 -16.21 18.59 -13.27
C ALA A 118 -14.89 18.01 -13.85
N GLN A 119 -13.77 18.70 -13.65
CA GLN A 119 -12.44 18.18 -13.98
C GLN A 119 -12.06 17.00 -13.08
N LEU A 120 -12.35 17.08 -11.78
CA LEU A 120 -12.11 16.00 -10.82
C LEU A 120 -12.91 14.75 -11.21
N GLY A 121 -14.21 14.89 -11.49
CA GLY A 121 -15.04 13.80 -11.98
C GLY A 121 -14.52 13.17 -13.27
N ARG A 122 -13.91 13.97 -14.15
CA ARG A 122 -13.29 13.48 -15.40
C ARG A 122 -12.07 12.62 -15.11
N ARG A 123 -11.18 13.12 -14.26
CA ARG A 123 -9.93 12.45 -13.91
C ARG A 123 -10.18 11.16 -13.12
N ALA A 124 -11.14 11.19 -12.20
CA ALA A 124 -11.50 10.06 -11.35
C ALA A 124 -12.56 9.13 -11.95
N LEU A 125 -13.08 9.43 -13.15
CA LEU A 125 -14.16 8.70 -13.82
C LEU A 125 -15.41 8.51 -12.92
N CYS A 126 -15.76 9.53 -12.14
CA CYS A 126 -16.89 9.48 -11.22
C CYS A 126 -18.02 10.46 -11.61
N THR A 127 -19.25 10.12 -11.21
CA THR A 127 -20.41 11.00 -11.33
C THR A 127 -20.39 11.98 -10.17
N VAL A 128 -20.48 13.28 -10.47
CA VAL A 128 -20.51 14.33 -9.44
C VAL A 128 -21.96 14.81 -9.28
N TRP A 129 -22.51 14.62 -8.09
CA TRP A 129 -23.87 15.03 -7.72
C TRP A 129 -23.81 16.33 -6.92
N LEU A 130 -24.47 17.37 -7.39
CA LEU A 130 -24.52 18.67 -6.74
C LEU A 130 -25.88 18.83 -6.06
N ILE A 131 -25.92 18.74 -4.74
CA ILE A 131 -27.16 18.96 -3.98
C ILE A 131 -27.41 20.46 -3.90
N TRP A 132 -28.50 20.89 -4.52
CA TRP A 132 -28.84 22.30 -4.66
C TRP A 132 -30.19 22.56 -3.98
N PRO A 133 -30.22 23.28 -2.85
CA PRO A 133 -31.47 23.70 -2.26
C PRO A 133 -32.15 24.72 -3.19
N THR A 134 -33.37 24.41 -3.62
CA THR A 134 -34.16 25.25 -4.53
C THR A 134 -35.42 25.72 -3.81
N THR A 135 -35.42 26.94 -3.28
CA THR A 135 -36.64 27.58 -2.74
C THR A 135 -37.24 28.61 -3.70
N GLU A 136 -36.51 29.00 -4.75
CA GLU A 136 -36.92 30.07 -5.68
C GLU A 136 -37.37 29.51 -7.03
N ASP A 137 -38.36 30.18 -7.62
CA ASP A 137 -38.98 29.87 -8.90
C ASP A 137 -37.96 29.47 -9.98
N ASN A 138 -38.29 28.43 -10.74
CA ASN A 138 -37.49 27.81 -11.82
C ASN A 138 -36.98 28.77 -12.92
N ALA A 139 -37.27 30.08 -12.84
CA ALA A 139 -36.90 31.09 -13.82
C ALA A 139 -35.45 31.60 -13.69
N TYR A 140 -34.83 31.54 -12.51
CA TYR A 140 -33.47 32.07 -12.31
C TYR A 140 -32.45 30.96 -12.15
N VAL A 141 -31.73 30.62 -13.23
CA VAL A 141 -30.52 29.80 -13.12
C VAL A 141 -29.49 30.63 -12.34
N PRO A 142 -29.00 30.21 -11.16
CA PRO A 142 -28.02 30.97 -10.40
C PRO A 142 -26.79 31.32 -11.25
N ALA A 143 -26.20 32.51 -11.03
CA ALA A 143 -25.06 33.00 -11.83
C ALA A 143 -23.90 31.99 -11.98
N PRO A 144 -23.51 31.20 -10.95
CA PRO A 144 -22.48 30.17 -11.10
C PRO A 144 -22.87 29.07 -12.11
N LEU A 145 -24.13 28.65 -12.15
CA LEU A 145 -24.63 27.63 -13.08
C LEU A 145 -24.80 28.19 -14.50
N ARG A 146 -25.08 29.48 -14.65
CA ARG A 146 -25.07 30.18 -15.95
C ARG A 146 -23.66 30.21 -16.53
N ALA A 147 -22.69 30.76 -15.79
CA ALA A 147 -21.30 30.82 -16.23
C ALA A 147 -20.76 29.43 -16.63
N PHE A 148 -21.09 28.40 -15.83
CA PHE A 148 -20.71 27.03 -16.11
C PHE A 148 -21.36 26.46 -17.40
N ARG A 149 -22.64 26.77 -17.64
CA ARG A 149 -23.34 26.39 -18.88
C ARG A 149 -22.76 27.12 -20.10
N ASP A 150 -22.47 28.41 -19.93
CA ASP A 150 -21.94 29.27 -21.00
C ASP A 150 -20.51 28.84 -21.39
N ALA A 151 -19.74 28.25 -20.46
CA ALA A 151 -18.48 27.56 -20.73
C ALA A 151 -18.65 26.19 -21.45
N GLY A 152 -19.86 25.82 -21.86
CA GLY A 152 -20.16 24.64 -22.68
C GLY A 152 -20.33 23.33 -21.90
N TYR A 153 -20.44 23.39 -20.58
CA TYR A 153 -20.72 22.21 -19.76
C TYR A 153 -22.23 21.89 -19.71
N ARG A 154 -22.58 20.61 -19.77
CA ARG A 154 -23.96 20.12 -19.66
C ARG A 154 -24.22 19.56 -18.27
N PHE A 155 -25.39 19.85 -17.70
CA PHE A 155 -25.87 19.22 -16.47
C PHE A 155 -27.22 18.55 -16.72
N ASN A 156 -27.41 17.37 -16.12
CA ASN A 156 -28.75 16.79 -15.99
C ASN A 156 -29.32 17.29 -14.66
N ALA A 157 -30.53 17.85 -14.69
CA ALA A 157 -31.23 18.25 -13.46
C ALA A 157 -32.27 17.20 -13.10
N ILE A 158 -32.24 16.72 -11.86
CA ILE A 158 -33.24 15.80 -11.30
C ILE A 158 -33.74 16.32 -9.97
N ASP A 159 -34.90 15.83 -9.53
CA ASP A 159 -35.40 16.11 -8.18
C ASP A 159 -34.75 15.18 -7.13
N PHE A 160 -34.80 15.59 -5.86
CA PHE A 160 -34.24 14.81 -4.76
C PHE A 160 -34.86 13.39 -4.65
N PRO A 161 -36.18 13.17 -4.85
CA PRO A 161 -36.74 11.82 -4.92
C PRO A 161 -36.14 10.95 -6.01
N ALA A 162 -35.91 11.45 -7.23
CA ALA A 162 -35.23 10.72 -8.29
C ALA A 162 -33.77 10.42 -7.95
N PHE A 163 -33.06 11.37 -7.33
CA PHE A 163 -31.72 11.11 -6.81
C PHE A 163 -31.69 9.94 -5.83
N MET A 164 -32.62 9.89 -4.87
CA MET A 164 -32.70 8.78 -3.91
C MET A 164 -33.09 7.44 -4.56
N ARG A 165 -33.71 7.45 -5.75
CA ARG A 165 -33.96 6.24 -6.55
C ARG A 165 -32.74 5.80 -7.37
N GLU A 166 -31.98 6.75 -7.92
CA GLU A 166 -30.74 6.44 -8.67
C GLU A 166 -29.59 6.04 -7.72
N LEU A 167 -29.55 6.61 -6.51
CA LEU A 167 -28.53 6.36 -5.51
C LEU A 167 -29.15 6.03 -4.15
N PRO A 168 -29.89 4.90 -4.03
CA PRO A 168 -30.51 4.50 -2.77
C PRO A 168 -29.41 4.19 -1.74
N PRO A 169 -29.65 4.37 -0.42
CA PRO A 169 -28.72 3.97 0.63
C PRO A 169 -28.17 2.57 0.36
N PRO A 170 -26.86 2.34 0.49
CA PRO A 170 -26.32 1.00 0.32
C PRO A 170 -27.10 0.10 1.26
N SER A 171 -27.51 -1.07 0.77
CA SER A 171 -28.10 -2.10 1.63
C SER A 171 -27.18 -2.21 2.84
N ARG A 172 -27.74 -2.12 4.05
CA ARG A 172 -26.98 -2.47 5.25
C ARG A 172 -26.54 -3.90 5.03
N VAL A 173 -25.34 -4.06 4.48
CA VAL A 173 -24.52 -5.22 4.77
C VAL A 173 -24.43 -5.09 6.27
N LEU A 174 -25.26 -5.84 6.99
CA LEU A 174 -24.88 -6.31 8.30
C LEU A 174 -23.47 -6.79 8.03
N THR A 175 -22.51 -5.98 8.45
CA THR A 175 -21.13 -6.40 8.59
C THR A 175 -21.26 -7.49 9.64
N ASN A 176 -21.65 -8.68 9.18
CA ASN A 176 -21.23 -9.94 9.75
C ASN A 176 -19.73 -9.72 9.84
N GLY A 177 -19.32 -9.31 11.04
CA GLY A 177 -18.02 -8.72 11.28
C GLY A 177 -17.01 -9.63 10.63
N LEU A 178 -16.09 -9.06 9.85
CA LEU A 178 -14.92 -9.73 9.30
C LEU A 178 -15.24 -11.19 9.00
N ARG A 179 -15.85 -11.45 7.83
CA ARG A 179 -15.99 -12.82 7.33
C ARG A 179 -14.57 -13.37 7.24
N THR A 180 -14.10 -13.92 8.36
CA THR A 180 -12.95 -14.77 8.49
C THR A 180 -13.14 -15.78 7.39
N ASP A 181 -12.14 -15.88 6.53
CA ASP A 181 -12.10 -16.92 5.53
C ASP A 181 -12.67 -18.19 6.15
N ALA A 182 -13.69 -18.78 5.53
CA ALA A 182 -14.25 -20.08 5.94
C ALA A 182 -13.22 -21.23 5.82
N LYS A 183 -11.93 -20.89 5.73
CA LYS A 183 -10.76 -21.74 5.57
C LYS A 183 -9.83 -21.70 6.79
N THR A 184 -10.01 -20.79 7.75
CA THR A 184 -9.24 -20.83 9.01
C THR A 184 -10.02 -21.62 10.07
N PRO A 185 -9.36 -22.56 10.78
CA PRO A 185 -10.06 -23.43 11.72
C PRO A 185 -10.48 -22.72 13.03
N TRP A 186 -10.02 -21.48 13.25
CA TRP A 186 -10.51 -20.58 14.29
C TRP A 186 -10.56 -19.13 13.76
N ALA A 187 -11.30 -18.27 14.48
CA ALA A 187 -11.46 -16.87 14.13
C ALA A 187 -10.23 -16.03 14.52
N GLU A 188 -10.01 -14.91 13.83
CA GLU A 188 -8.93 -13.97 14.13
C GLU A 188 -8.92 -13.57 15.61
N GLY A 189 -7.74 -13.64 16.24
CA GLY A 189 -7.55 -13.25 17.63
C GLY A 189 -8.13 -14.23 18.66
N THR A 190 -8.79 -15.30 18.21
CA THR A 190 -9.34 -16.37 19.07
C THR A 190 -8.47 -17.63 19.10
N GLY A 191 -7.27 -17.54 18.53
CA GLY A 191 -6.33 -18.66 18.47
C GLY A 191 -5.95 -19.20 19.86
N PRO A 192 -5.73 -20.52 19.98
CA PRO A 192 -5.37 -21.13 21.26
C PRO A 192 -3.98 -20.68 21.71
N ALA A 193 -3.74 -20.69 23.02
CA ALA A 193 -2.40 -20.56 23.56
C ALA A 193 -1.57 -21.80 23.18
N LEU A 194 -0.55 -21.60 22.34
CA LEU A 194 0.27 -22.68 21.81
C LEU A 194 1.57 -22.88 22.62
N PRO A 195 2.07 -24.13 22.71
CA PRO A 195 3.40 -24.40 23.23
C PRO A 195 4.50 -23.75 22.37
N MET A 196 5.55 -23.26 23.02
CA MET A 196 6.69 -22.62 22.34
C MET A 196 7.78 -23.58 21.86
N GLN A 197 7.62 -24.88 22.13
CA GLN A 197 8.60 -25.89 21.74
C GLN A 197 8.86 -25.93 20.23
N ASP A 198 10.06 -26.36 19.85
CA ASP A 198 10.46 -26.49 18.46
C ASP A 198 9.69 -27.57 17.70
N PHE A 199 9.75 -27.46 16.36
CA PHE A 199 8.97 -28.27 15.44
C PHE A 199 9.02 -29.79 15.68
N PRO A 200 10.12 -30.44 16.14
CA PRO A 200 10.14 -31.89 16.30
C PRO A 200 9.18 -32.40 17.39
N VAL A 201 8.93 -31.58 18.42
CA VAL A 201 8.10 -31.98 19.58
C VAL A 201 6.85 -31.11 19.74
N PHE A 202 6.72 -30.05 18.93
CA PHE A 202 5.60 -29.10 18.96
C PHE A 202 4.22 -29.78 18.99
N LEU A 203 3.94 -30.70 18.06
CA LEU A 203 2.64 -31.39 18.01
C LEU A 203 2.40 -32.29 19.23
N ALA A 204 3.44 -32.93 19.77
CA ALA A 204 3.30 -33.75 20.97
C ALA A 204 2.91 -32.88 22.18
N HIS A 205 3.53 -31.70 22.33
CA HIS A 205 3.14 -30.74 23.36
C HIS A 205 1.76 -30.14 23.14
N CYS A 206 1.38 -29.84 21.89
CA CYS A 206 0.02 -29.41 21.55
C CYS A 206 -1.01 -30.47 21.97
N ARG A 207 -0.75 -31.74 21.65
CA ARG A 207 -1.63 -32.87 22.02
C ARG A 207 -1.79 -33.01 23.53
N ALA A 208 -0.72 -32.78 24.29
CA ALA A 208 -0.75 -32.88 25.75
C ALA A 208 -1.48 -31.71 26.43
N LYS A 209 -1.47 -30.52 25.82
CA LYS A 209 -1.97 -29.28 26.46
C LYS A 209 -3.32 -28.77 25.94
N LEU A 210 -3.68 -29.10 24.71
CA LEU A 210 -4.87 -28.56 24.05
C LEU A 210 -6.05 -29.54 24.13
N PRO A 211 -7.29 -29.03 24.22
CA PRO A 211 -8.49 -29.84 24.01
C PRO A 211 -8.46 -30.56 22.65
N GLY A 212 -9.07 -31.75 22.56
CA GLY A 212 -8.95 -32.62 21.38
C GLY A 212 -9.41 -31.99 20.07
N ASN A 213 -10.49 -31.20 20.08
CA ASN A 213 -10.96 -30.44 18.92
C ASN A 213 -9.97 -29.34 18.50
N THR A 214 -9.46 -28.57 19.46
CA THR A 214 -8.45 -27.54 19.24
C THR A 214 -7.14 -28.12 18.73
N PHE A 215 -6.69 -29.24 19.29
CA PHE A 215 -5.51 -29.97 18.81
C PHE A 215 -5.70 -30.43 17.36
N THR A 216 -6.86 -30.98 17.03
CA THR A 216 -7.17 -31.43 15.66
C THR A 216 -7.12 -30.27 14.67
N ALA A 217 -7.66 -29.12 15.05
CA ALA A 217 -7.57 -27.89 14.27
C ALA A 217 -6.11 -27.43 14.05
N VAL A 218 -5.31 -27.37 15.12
CA VAL A 218 -3.88 -26.97 15.05
C VAL A 218 -3.10 -27.95 14.18
N ARG A 219 -3.31 -29.26 14.34
CA ARG A 219 -2.68 -30.30 13.54
C ARG A 219 -3.05 -30.17 12.06
N ALA A 220 -4.31 -29.90 11.73
CA ALA A 220 -4.73 -29.72 10.35
C ALA A 220 -4.05 -28.51 9.68
N VAL A 221 -3.84 -27.40 10.40
CA VAL A 221 -3.04 -26.27 9.90
C VAL A 221 -1.59 -26.69 9.71
N TYR A 222 -0.99 -27.33 10.72
CA TYR A 222 0.41 -27.77 10.65
C TYR A 222 0.65 -28.71 9.46
N ASP A 223 -0.13 -29.79 9.33
CA ASP A 223 0.03 -30.80 8.27
C ASP A 223 -0.16 -30.18 6.87
N ARG A 224 -1.11 -29.25 6.73
CA ARG A 224 -1.33 -28.48 5.50
C ARG A 224 -0.11 -27.64 5.13
N GLU A 225 0.51 -26.98 6.11
CA GLU A 225 1.68 -26.13 5.85
C GLU A 225 2.94 -26.95 5.57
N VAL A 226 3.11 -28.11 6.20
CA VAL A 226 4.16 -29.07 5.81
C VAL A 226 4.01 -29.42 4.33
N HIS A 227 2.81 -29.80 3.91
CA HIS A 227 2.54 -30.16 2.51
C HIS A 227 2.80 -29.00 1.55
N PHE A 228 2.32 -27.80 1.86
CA PHE A 228 2.53 -26.63 1.01
C PHE A 228 3.99 -26.19 0.91
N ALA A 229 4.72 -26.23 2.03
CA ALA A 229 6.15 -25.91 2.03
C ALA A 229 6.95 -26.95 1.25
N ASP A 230 6.62 -28.24 1.38
CA ASP A 230 7.26 -29.30 0.60
C ASP A 230 7.01 -29.17 -0.90
N GLN A 231 5.76 -28.86 -1.29
CA GLN A 231 5.43 -28.55 -2.68
C GLN A 231 6.19 -27.33 -3.19
N TRP A 232 6.26 -26.25 -2.41
CA TRP A 232 7.01 -25.06 -2.80
C TRP A 232 8.50 -25.36 -2.95
N LEU A 233 9.10 -26.10 -2.00
CA LEU A 233 10.51 -26.51 -2.07
C LEU A 233 10.79 -27.34 -3.31
N THR A 234 9.90 -28.29 -3.63
CA THR A 234 10.00 -29.10 -4.84
C THR A 234 9.97 -28.22 -6.07
N HIS A 235 8.91 -27.42 -6.28
CA HIS A 235 8.68 -26.75 -7.57
C HIS A 235 9.48 -25.46 -7.78
N ARG A 236 9.85 -24.75 -6.70
CA ARG A 236 10.41 -23.39 -6.78
C ARG A 236 11.60 -23.16 -5.87
N GLY A 237 11.59 -23.74 -4.67
CA GLY A 237 12.64 -23.53 -3.67
C GLY A 237 13.97 -24.09 -4.13
N LEU A 238 14.01 -25.35 -4.59
CA LEU A 238 15.23 -26.09 -4.93
C LEU A 238 15.47 -26.26 -6.44
N HIS A 239 14.49 -25.92 -7.28
CA HIS A 239 14.64 -25.97 -8.74
C HIS A 239 15.32 -24.72 -9.31
N GLY A 240 16.07 -24.92 -10.40
CA GLY A 240 16.72 -23.85 -11.16
C GLY A 240 17.99 -23.26 -10.55
N HIS A 241 18.56 -23.89 -9.51
CA HIS A 241 19.84 -23.47 -8.95
C HIS A 241 21.01 -24.06 -9.73
N THR A 242 21.95 -23.21 -10.13
CA THR A 242 23.24 -23.62 -10.72
C THR A 242 24.29 -23.95 -9.64
N SER A 243 24.00 -23.61 -8.38
CA SER A 243 24.87 -23.80 -7.22
C SER A 243 24.60 -25.13 -6.51
N ILE A 244 25.67 -25.72 -5.95
CA ILE A 244 25.61 -27.02 -5.25
C ILE A 244 24.70 -26.89 -4.00
N PRO A 245 23.73 -27.79 -3.78
CA PRO A 245 22.87 -27.78 -2.59
C PRO A 245 23.67 -27.74 -1.28
N GLY A 246 23.33 -26.81 -0.40
CA GLY A 246 24.02 -26.59 0.88
C GLY A 246 25.30 -25.74 0.78
N SER A 247 25.75 -25.36 -0.43
CA SER A 247 26.79 -24.33 -0.57
C SER A 247 26.30 -22.97 -0.05
N PRO A 248 27.22 -22.05 0.32
CA PRO A 248 26.84 -20.69 0.74
C PRO A 248 26.00 -19.94 -0.30
N GLY A 249 26.34 -20.07 -1.59
CA GLY A 249 25.60 -19.44 -2.68
C GLY A 249 24.18 -19.99 -2.81
N HIS A 250 24.02 -21.32 -2.77
CA HIS A 250 22.70 -21.96 -2.81
C HIS A 250 21.82 -21.56 -1.63
N THR A 251 22.37 -21.61 -0.42
CA THR A 251 21.65 -21.25 0.81
C THR A 251 21.20 -19.79 0.78
N ARG A 252 22.02 -18.88 0.26
CA ARG A 252 21.66 -17.46 0.11
C ARG A 252 20.46 -17.27 -0.82
N THR A 253 20.49 -17.85 -2.03
CA THR A 253 19.38 -17.72 -2.99
C THR A 253 18.11 -18.40 -2.47
N LEU A 254 18.23 -19.56 -1.81
CA LEU A 254 17.10 -20.21 -1.15
C LEU A 254 16.52 -19.35 -0.02
N SER A 255 17.37 -18.71 0.79
CA SER A 255 16.95 -17.80 1.87
C SER A 255 16.20 -16.58 1.33
N ALA A 256 16.65 -16.01 0.21
CA ALA A 256 15.93 -14.93 -0.48
C ALA A 256 14.53 -15.39 -0.92
N ARG A 257 14.42 -16.51 -1.67
CA ARG A 257 13.12 -17.05 -2.09
C ARG A 257 12.22 -17.44 -0.91
N LEU A 258 12.80 -18.00 0.15
CA LEU A 258 12.09 -18.34 1.38
C LEU A 258 11.52 -17.08 2.05
N THR A 259 12.26 -15.97 2.02
CA THR A 259 11.77 -14.68 2.55
C THR A 259 10.48 -14.25 1.85
N PHE A 260 10.43 -14.29 0.51
CA PHE A 260 9.19 -14.01 -0.24
C PHE A 260 8.07 -14.97 0.14
N TYR A 261 8.35 -16.28 0.17
CA TYR A 261 7.37 -17.29 0.50
C TYR A 261 6.76 -17.08 1.91
N LEU A 262 7.60 -16.80 2.90
CA LEU A 262 7.17 -16.56 4.28
C LEU A 262 6.44 -15.22 4.44
N ARG A 263 6.99 -14.13 3.88
CA ARG A 263 6.39 -12.79 3.98
C ARG A 263 5.06 -12.68 3.26
N ASP A 264 4.96 -13.19 2.03
CA ASP A 264 3.87 -12.84 1.12
C ASP A 264 2.77 -13.89 1.09
N HIS A 265 3.10 -15.15 1.36
CA HIS A 265 2.16 -16.25 1.18
C HIS A 265 1.81 -16.98 2.47
N ARG A 266 2.75 -17.10 3.42
CA ARG A 266 2.59 -18.02 4.55
C ARG A 266 2.43 -17.35 5.89
N ILE A 267 3.44 -16.64 6.38
CA ILE A 267 3.45 -16.04 7.71
C ILE A 267 2.93 -14.61 7.67
N GLY A 268 3.37 -13.75 6.76
CA GLY A 268 2.94 -12.34 6.77
C GLY A 268 1.43 -12.11 6.64
N PRO A 269 0.67 -12.91 5.85
CA PRO A 269 -0.79 -12.75 5.75
C PRO A 269 -1.59 -13.33 6.93
N VAL A 270 -0.95 -13.95 7.93
CA VAL A 270 -1.70 -14.58 9.03
C VAL A 270 -2.36 -13.53 9.94
N PRO A 271 -3.56 -13.80 10.45
CA PRO A 271 -4.29 -12.85 11.26
C PRO A 271 -3.82 -12.80 12.72
N ASP A 272 -3.21 -13.87 13.23
CA ASP A 272 -2.82 -13.97 14.64
C ASP A 272 -1.56 -14.83 14.88
N GLN A 273 -1.05 -14.74 16.11
CA GLN A 273 0.18 -15.40 16.53
C GLN A 273 0.08 -16.93 16.51
N ALA A 274 -1.10 -17.48 16.79
CA ALA A 274 -1.29 -18.93 16.84
C ALA A 274 -1.19 -19.53 15.42
N HIS A 275 -1.79 -18.86 14.44
CA HIS A 275 -1.60 -19.17 13.02
C HIS A 275 -0.14 -19.03 12.62
N ALA A 276 0.49 -17.87 12.90
CA ALA A 276 1.89 -17.61 12.55
C ALA A 276 2.82 -18.73 13.05
N LEU A 277 2.69 -19.08 14.33
CA LEU A 277 3.52 -20.11 14.97
C LEU A 277 3.25 -21.49 14.38
N THR A 278 1.98 -21.89 14.25
CA THR A 278 1.64 -23.21 13.69
C THR A 278 2.16 -23.37 12.27
N ARG A 279 2.02 -22.33 11.43
CA ARG A 279 2.53 -22.33 10.06
C ARG A 279 4.06 -22.39 10.03
N LEU A 280 4.73 -21.58 10.87
CA LEU A 280 6.19 -21.61 10.99
C LEU A 280 6.69 -23.02 11.35
N ARG A 281 6.07 -23.69 12.33
CA ARG A 281 6.45 -25.06 12.72
C ARG A 281 6.26 -26.07 11.57
N GLY A 282 5.20 -25.94 10.78
CA GLY A 282 4.98 -26.76 9.58
C GLY A 282 6.07 -26.53 8.52
N VAL A 283 6.39 -25.26 8.24
CA VAL A 283 7.46 -24.90 7.27
C VAL A 283 8.83 -25.41 7.74
N GLN A 284 9.17 -25.25 9.02
CA GLN A 284 10.42 -25.78 9.58
C GLN A 284 10.56 -27.28 9.39
N THR A 285 9.45 -28.01 9.53
CA THR A 285 9.42 -29.47 9.36
C THR A 285 9.68 -29.86 7.90
N ALA A 286 9.03 -29.20 6.94
CA ALA A 286 9.26 -29.46 5.52
C ALA A 286 10.70 -29.11 5.09
N LEU A 287 11.23 -27.98 5.55
CA LEU A 287 12.63 -27.60 5.30
C LEU A 287 13.60 -28.65 5.86
N PHE A 288 13.33 -29.14 7.07
CA PHE A 288 14.18 -30.13 7.73
C PHE A 288 14.27 -31.41 6.90
N PHE A 289 13.14 -31.95 6.42
CA PHE A 289 13.12 -33.10 5.53
C PHE A 289 13.78 -32.85 4.16
N ARG A 290 14.05 -31.60 3.79
CA ARG A 290 14.81 -31.22 2.59
C ARG A 290 16.26 -30.85 2.87
N GLY A 291 16.76 -31.13 4.08
CA GLY A 291 18.16 -30.91 4.44
C GLY A 291 18.48 -29.49 4.91
N TYR A 292 17.47 -28.70 5.32
CA TYR A 292 17.66 -27.33 5.79
C TYR A 292 16.98 -27.10 7.14
N LEU A 293 17.67 -26.44 8.06
CA LEU A 293 17.13 -26.02 9.35
C LEU A 293 16.78 -24.53 9.30
N LEU A 294 15.49 -24.20 9.37
CA LEU A 294 15.04 -22.84 9.65
C LEU A 294 15.00 -22.62 11.16
N ARG A 295 16.02 -21.97 11.71
CA ARG A 295 16.14 -21.65 13.13
C ARG A 295 15.27 -20.44 13.48
N TRP A 296 14.63 -20.48 14.64
CA TRP A 296 13.96 -19.32 15.21
C TRP A 296 14.61 -18.93 16.55
N GLN A 297 15.39 -17.85 16.51
CA GLN A 297 16.18 -17.33 17.62
C GLN A 297 15.28 -16.46 18.53
N MET A 298 14.42 -17.10 19.33
CA MET A 298 13.47 -16.39 20.20
C MET A 298 14.15 -15.48 21.23
N GLU A 299 15.35 -15.85 21.67
CA GLU A 299 16.12 -15.13 22.69
C GLU A 299 16.56 -13.73 22.24
N THR A 300 16.75 -13.52 20.94
CA THR A 300 17.18 -12.22 20.39
C THR A 300 16.04 -11.22 20.24
N LEU A 301 14.78 -11.67 20.35
CA LEU A 301 13.58 -10.86 20.13
C LEU A 301 12.99 -10.27 21.42
N GLY A 302 13.47 -10.70 22.59
CA GLY A 302 12.94 -10.25 23.88
C GLY A 302 11.53 -10.76 24.19
N ALA A 303 10.80 -10.01 25.02
CA ALA A 303 9.45 -10.39 25.45
C ALA A 303 8.45 -10.32 24.28
N GLY A 304 7.58 -11.32 24.17
CA GLY A 304 6.54 -11.34 23.12
C GLY A 304 7.07 -11.71 21.73
N HIS A 305 8.11 -12.54 21.62
CA HIS A 305 8.72 -13.01 20.36
C HIS A 305 7.72 -13.48 19.28
N THR A 306 6.58 -14.06 19.64
CA THR A 306 5.52 -14.45 18.67
C THR A 306 4.89 -13.25 17.96
N THR A 307 4.87 -12.07 18.57
CA THR A 307 4.37 -10.83 17.95
C THR A 307 5.24 -10.39 16.78
N HIS A 308 6.55 -10.68 16.83
CA HIS A 308 7.49 -10.32 15.76
C HIS A 308 7.19 -11.09 14.48
N LEU A 309 6.65 -12.32 14.56
CA LEU A 309 6.27 -13.10 13.39
C LEU A 309 5.21 -12.38 12.53
N LEU A 310 4.33 -11.60 13.16
CA LEU A 310 3.23 -10.92 12.47
C LEU A 310 3.73 -9.77 11.59
N SER A 311 2.94 -9.45 10.56
CA SER A 311 3.14 -8.21 9.81
C SER A 311 2.83 -7.00 10.70
N GLN A 312 3.72 -6.00 10.71
CA GLN A 312 3.43 -4.70 11.33
C GLN A 312 2.46 -3.86 10.48
N LEU A 313 2.32 -4.21 9.20
CA LEU A 313 1.38 -3.61 8.27
C LEU A 313 0.06 -4.36 8.34
N GLY A 314 -0.77 -4.02 9.33
CA GLY A 314 -2.15 -4.50 9.47
C GLY A 314 -3.18 -3.46 9.02
N PRO A 315 -4.48 -3.82 8.95
CA PRO A 315 -5.54 -2.91 8.48
C PRO A 315 -5.56 -1.57 9.21
N ARG A 316 -5.54 -1.61 10.56
CA ARG A 316 -5.51 -0.40 11.40
C ARG A 316 -4.26 0.45 11.18
N THR A 317 -3.11 -0.17 10.93
CA THR A 317 -1.87 0.56 10.62
C THR A 317 -1.99 1.26 9.27
N CYS A 318 -2.53 0.58 8.25
CA CYS A 318 -2.76 1.18 6.94
C CYS A 318 -3.76 2.34 6.98
N ASP A 319 -4.83 2.23 7.79
CA ASP A 319 -5.77 3.35 7.97
C ASP A 319 -5.08 4.55 8.63
N LYS A 320 -4.23 4.32 9.65
CA LYS A 320 -3.43 5.39 10.25
C LYS A 320 -2.45 6.02 9.26
N ILE A 321 -1.77 5.21 8.45
CA ILE A 321 -0.87 5.70 7.39
C ILE A 321 -1.66 6.54 6.38
N ARG A 322 -2.83 6.06 5.92
CA ARG A 322 -3.72 6.78 5.00
C ARG A 322 -4.12 8.15 5.55
N ALA A 323 -4.43 8.21 6.84
CA ALA A 323 -4.88 9.44 7.50
C ALA A 323 -3.74 10.46 7.72
N ALA A 324 -2.53 10.00 8.02
CA ALA A 324 -1.44 10.83 8.56
C ALA A 324 -0.35 11.25 7.56
N ALA A 325 -0.38 10.73 6.34
CA ALA A 325 0.70 10.88 5.36
C ALA A 325 0.20 11.39 3.99
N THR A 326 1.08 12.02 3.21
CA THR A 326 0.80 12.30 1.79
C THR A 326 0.57 11.00 1.00
N ILE A 327 0.05 11.05 -0.23
CA ILE A 327 -0.12 9.83 -1.04
C ILE A 327 1.24 9.14 -1.25
N GLU A 328 2.27 9.92 -1.58
CA GLU A 328 3.63 9.43 -1.75
C GLU A 328 4.19 8.89 -0.45
N ASP A 329 4.13 9.66 0.64
CA ASP A 329 4.65 9.24 1.95
C ASP A 329 3.95 7.98 2.46
N ALA A 330 2.65 7.82 2.18
CA ALA A 330 1.88 6.64 2.55
C ALA A 330 2.40 5.38 1.85
N ALA A 331 2.64 5.44 0.53
CA ALA A 331 3.22 4.34 -0.22
C ALA A 331 4.68 4.09 0.19
N ALA A 332 5.46 5.17 0.35
CA ALA A 332 6.84 5.14 0.80
C ALA A 332 6.99 4.61 2.22
N THR A 333 5.95 4.66 3.06
CA THR A 333 5.92 4.09 4.42
C THR A 333 5.43 2.64 4.41
N ALA A 334 4.39 2.33 3.64
CA ALA A 334 3.84 0.99 3.57
C ALA A 334 4.87 -0.04 3.05
N LEU A 335 5.63 0.31 2.01
CA LEU A 335 6.62 -0.58 1.40
C LEU A 335 7.74 -0.98 2.37
N PRO A 336 8.48 -0.05 3.01
CA PRO A 336 9.48 -0.37 4.04
C PRO A 336 8.96 -1.23 5.19
N ILE A 337 7.74 -0.95 5.69
CA ILE A 337 7.15 -1.73 6.78
C ILE A 337 6.89 -3.17 6.32
N HIS A 338 6.30 -3.34 5.13
CA HIS A 338 6.04 -4.67 4.56
C HIS A 338 7.33 -5.44 4.32
N LEU A 339 8.32 -4.81 3.67
CA LEU A 339 9.61 -5.40 3.37
C LEU A 339 10.48 -5.60 4.62
N SER A 340 10.15 -4.94 5.73
CA SER A 340 10.98 -4.86 6.94
C SER A 340 12.40 -4.37 6.64
N HIS A 341 12.50 -3.36 5.78
CA HIS A 341 13.76 -2.75 5.34
C HIS A 341 13.52 -1.25 5.14
N GLY A 342 14.54 -0.40 5.32
CA GLY A 342 14.44 1.03 5.00
C GLY A 342 14.10 1.33 3.53
N PRO A 343 13.83 2.58 3.16
CA PRO A 343 13.40 2.95 1.80
C PRO A 343 14.50 2.89 0.73
N THR A 344 15.68 2.36 1.07
CA THR A 344 16.78 2.11 0.12
C THR A 344 16.28 1.25 -1.03
N GLY A 345 16.59 1.65 -2.26
CA GLY A 345 16.19 0.95 -3.48
C GLY A 345 14.75 1.18 -3.94
N LEU A 346 13.90 1.87 -3.17
CA LEU A 346 12.54 2.23 -3.64
C LEU A 346 12.57 3.14 -4.87
N GLY A 347 13.61 3.95 -5.04
CA GLY A 347 13.80 4.79 -6.22
C GLY A 347 14.01 4.01 -7.53
N LEU A 348 14.22 2.69 -7.45
CA LEU A 348 14.39 1.81 -8.61
C LEU A 348 13.07 1.20 -9.10
N ILE A 349 12.00 1.32 -8.30
CA ILE A 349 10.68 0.82 -8.68
C ILE A 349 10.11 1.78 -9.73
N THR A 350 9.73 1.25 -10.89
CA THR A 350 9.04 2.03 -11.92
C THR A 350 7.52 1.93 -11.79
N CYS A 351 6.81 2.84 -12.46
CA CYS A 351 5.36 2.79 -12.55
C CYS A 351 4.86 1.52 -13.27
N GLY A 352 5.64 0.95 -14.19
CA GLY A 352 5.34 -0.30 -14.90
C GLY A 352 5.61 -1.55 -14.09
N ASN A 353 6.50 -1.47 -13.09
CA ASN A 353 6.75 -2.56 -12.15
C ASN A 353 5.60 -2.77 -11.14
N THR A 354 4.72 -1.80 -10.99
CA THR A 354 3.66 -1.81 -9.98
C THR A 354 2.33 -2.15 -10.63
N ALA A 355 1.65 -3.18 -10.13
CA ALA A 355 0.32 -3.52 -10.63
C ALA A 355 -0.66 -2.35 -10.41
N PRO A 356 -1.65 -2.13 -11.31
CA PRO A 356 -2.60 -1.02 -11.18
C PRO A 356 -3.35 -0.98 -9.85
N GLY A 357 -3.64 -2.16 -9.27
CA GLY A 357 -4.28 -2.30 -7.96
C GLY A 357 -3.33 -2.13 -6.78
N GLY A 358 -2.03 -1.90 -7.00
CA GLY A 358 -1.00 -1.78 -5.97
C GLY A 358 -0.77 -3.05 -5.15
N ASN A 359 -1.31 -4.19 -5.58
CA ASN A 359 -1.27 -5.47 -4.87
C ASN A 359 0.00 -6.28 -5.18
N SER A 360 0.75 -5.92 -6.22
CA SER A 360 2.02 -6.55 -6.52
C SER A 360 3.04 -5.59 -7.11
N ILE A 361 4.32 -5.83 -6.81
CA ILE A 361 5.46 -5.08 -7.36
C ILE A 361 6.49 -6.08 -7.89
N HIS A 362 6.79 -5.97 -9.18
CA HIS A 362 7.91 -6.67 -9.82
C HIS A 362 9.17 -5.88 -9.58
N LEU A 363 10.00 -6.31 -8.64
CA LEU A 363 11.25 -5.62 -8.39
C LEU A 363 12.23 -5.88 -9.55
N PRO A 364 13.01 -4.89 -9.99
CA PRO A 364 13.90 -5.03 -11.13
C PRO A 364 14.95 -6.11 -10.82
N VAL A 365 14.86 -7.26 -11.49
CA VAL A 365 15.87 -8.33 -11.45
C VAL A 365 17.01 -7.96 -12.41
N THR A 366 18.24 -8.36 -12.11
CA THR A 366 19.42 -8.21 -12.98
C THR A 366 19.08 -8.47 -14.45
N GLY A 367 19.32 -7.50 -15.32
CA GLY A 367 18.97 -7.56 -16.75
C GLY A 367 17.91 -6.54 -17.20
N SER A 368 17.44 -5.68 -16.29
CA SER A 368 16.63 -4.53 -16.66
C SER A 368 17.38 -3.66 -17.69
N PRO A 369 16.69 -3.16 -18.73
CA PRO A 369 17.29 -2.28 -19.76
C PRO A 369 17.81 -0.96 -19.18
N TYR A 370 17.55 -0.70 -17.89
CA TYR A 370 18.02 0.45 -17.14
C TYR A 370 19.28 0.18 -16.32
N ALA A 371 19.98 -0.96 -16.45
CA ALA A 371 21.22 -1.26 -15.73
C ALA A 371 22.29 -0.14 -15.78
N GLY A 372 22.38 0.59 -16.90
CA GLY A 372 23.25 1.76 -17.06
C GLY A 372 22.79 3.03 -16.31
N GLN A 373 21.51 3.10 -15.92
CA GLN A 373 20.91 4.16 -15.11
C GLN A 373 20.73 3.74 -13.64
N GLU A 374 20.53 2.44 -13.37
CA GLU A 374 20.48 1.78 -12.06
C GLU A 374 21.75 2.05 -11.24
N THR A 375 22.89 2.20 -11.91
CA THR A 375 24.19 2.51 -11.31
C THR A 375 24.46 4.00 -11.08
N ARG A 376 23.63 4.93 -11.57
CA ARG A 376 23.87 6.38 -11.37
C ARG A 376 23.49 6.87 -9.97
N TYR A 377 22.40 6.35 -9.39
CA TYR A 377 21.92 6.76 -8.06
C TYR A 377 22.41 5.86 -6.93
N LEU A 378 22.83 4.63 -7.26
CA LEU A 378 23.51 3.70 -6.35
C LEU A 378 25.03 3.92 -6.27
N ARG A 379 25.56 5.03 -6.81
CA ARG A 379 26.95 5.41 -6.53
C ARG A 379 27.06 5.69 -5.04
N VAL A 380 27.65 4.72 -4.33
CA VAL A 380 28.07 4.85 -2.94
C VAL A 380 28.67 6.26 -2.76
N PRO A 381 28.21 7.06 -1.79
CA PRO A 381 28.67 8.44 -1.65
C PRO A 381 30.21 8.47 -1.63
N TRP A 382 30.83 9.44 -2.29
CA TRP A 382 32.30 9.51 -2.48
C TRP A 382 33.15 9.25 -1.20
N ARG A 383 32.59 9.60 -0.03
CA ARG A 383 33.14 9.36 1.31
C ARG A 383 33.35 7.89 1.69
N TRP A 384 32.70 6.97 0.98
CA TRP A 384 32.86 5.52 1.14
C TRP A 384 33.90 4.91 0.20
N ARG A 385 34.32 5.65 -0.85
CA ARG A 385 35.41 5.22 -1.74
C ARG A 385 36.79 5.33 -1.10
N THR A 386 36.91 6.11 -0.03
CA THR A 386 38.20 6.35 0.65
C THR A 386 38.52 5.32 1.74
N HIS A 387 37.56 4.46 2.10
CA HIS A 387 37.84 3.30 2.95
C HIS A 387 38.17 2.12 2.04
N ARG A 388 39.36 1.53 2.22
CA ARG A 388 39.91 0.39 1.47
C ARG A 388 39.11 -0.90 1.70
N HIS A 389 37.80 -0.89 1.48
CA HIS A 389 37.02 -2.09 1.32
C HIS A 389 36.97 -2.39 -0.18
N ALA A 390 37.42 -3.59 -0.54
CA ALA A 390 37.34 -4.08 -1.91
C ALA A 390 35.94 -3.84 -2.44
N SER A 391 35.86 -3.32 -3.67
CA SER A 391 34.64 -3.01 -4.40
C SER A 391 33.80 -4.26 -4.60
N VAL A 392 32.99 -4.63 -3.61
CA VAL A 392 31.81 -5.44 -3.80
C VAL A 392 30.67 -4.44 -3.82
N GLU A 393 30.35 -3.95 -5.02
CA GLU A 393 29.13 -3.21 -5.26
C GLU A 393 27.97 -4.11 -4.81
N LEU A 394 27.45 -3.86 -3.60
CA LEU A 394 26.21 -4.49 -3.18
C LEU A 394 25.14 -3.99 -4.14
N THR A 395 24.74 -4.83 -5.08
CA THR A 395 23.66 -4.49 -6.00
C THR A 395 22.40 -4.23 -5.16
N ALA A 396 21.51 -3.33 -5.58
CA ALA A 396 20.24 -3.11 -4.87
C ALA A 396 19.45 -4.41 -4.65
N LEU A 397 19.71 -5.41 -5.50
CA LEU A 397 19.25 -6.79 -5.39
C LEU A 397 19.74 -7.51 -4.12
N GLN A 398 20.98 -7.30 -3.72
CA GLN A 398 21.56 -7.88 -2.51
C GLN A 398 21.02 -7.18 -1.26
N VAL A 399 20.84 -5.85 -1.31
CA VAL A 399 20.30 -5.06 -0.20
C VAL A 399 18.82 -5.39 0.07
N LEU A 400 18.02 -5.59 -0.97
CA LEU A 400 16.59 -5.89 -0.82
C LEU A 400 16.27 -7.40 -0.79
N HIS A 401 17.29 -8.27 -0.82
CA HIS A 401 17.17 -9.74 -0.88
C HIS A 401 16.31 -10.24 -2.08
N LEU A 402 16.54 -9.68 -3.27
CA LEU A 402 15.65 -9.76 -4.44
C LEU A 402 16.08 -10.76 -5.51
N GLU A 403 16.77 -11.82 -5.15
CA GLU A 403 17.08 -12.92 -6.08
C GLU A 403 15.84 -13.82 -6.36
N SER A 404 14.67 -13.20 -6.55
CA SER A 404 13.41 -13.87 -6.84
C SER A 404 12.75 -13.24 -8.05
N GLU A 405 12.32 -14.08 -9.00
CA GLU A 405 11.50 -13.67 -10.14
C GLU A 405 10.03 -13.42 -9.74
N ASP A 406 9.63 -13.90 -8.55
CA ASP A 406 8.27 -13.71 -8.04
C ASP A 406 8.05 -12.24 -7.62
N PRO A 407 6.90 -11.64 -7.97
CA PRO A 407 6.56 -10.30 -7.52
C PRO A 407 6.35 -10.26 -6.00
N VAL A 408 6.71 -9.13 -5.38
CA VAL A 408 6.30 -8.83 -4.00
C VAL A 408 4.79 -8.69 -3.97
N LEU A 409 4.10 -9.46 -3.13
CA LEU A 409 2.65 -9.33 -2.95
C LEU A 409 2.33 -8.53 -1.70
N LEU A 410 1.62 -7.42 -1.89
CA LEU A 410 1.17 -6.57 -0.81
C LEU A 410 -0.15 -7.08 -0.22
N PRO A 411 -0.33 -6.99 1.11
CA PRO A 411 -1.61 -7.29 1.74
C PRO A 411 -2.74 -6.41 1.17
N GLU A 412 -3.96 -6.94 1.14
CA GLU A 412 -5.13 -6.26 0.57
C GLU A 412 -5.36 -4.86 1.16
N HIS A 413 -5.18 -4.69 2.47
CA HIS A 413 -5.33 -3.40 3.14
C HIS A 413 -4.21 -2.39 2.83
N ALA A 414 -3.05 -2.85 2.36
CA ALA A 414 -1.92 -2.01 1.99
C ALA A 414 -1.92 -1.61 0.51
N ALA A 415 -2.46 -2.47 -0.36
CA ALA A 415 -2.49 -2.28 -1.80
C ALA A 415 -3.07 -0.91 -2.23
N PRO A 416 -4.18 -0.40 -1.63
CA PRO A 416 -4.70 0.93 -1.95
C PRO A 416 -3.74 2.09 -1.67
N LEU A 417 -2.77 1.94 -0.77
CA LEU A 417 -1.79 3.01 -0.50
C LEU A 417 -0.83 3.16 -1.69
N VAL A 418 -0.36 2.04 -2.22
CA VAL A 418 0.56 2.00 -3.38
C VAL A 418 -0.19 2.32 -4.67
N ALA A 419 -1.41 1.81 -4.85
CA ALA A 419 -2.25 2.11 -6.01
C ALA A 419 -2.59 3.61 -6.12
N ALA A 420 -2.84 4.28 -4.99
CA ALA A 420 -3.08 5.72 -4.96
C ALA A 420 -1.84 6.50 -5.43
N HIS A 421 -0.65 6.08 -5.02
CA HIS A 421 0.59 6.71 -5.47
C HIS A 421 0.87 6.48 -6.95
N LEU A 422 0.70 5.24 -7.43
CA LEU A 422 0.80 4.96 -8.86
C LEU A 422 -0.18 5.81 -9.67
N THR A 423 -1.44 5.88 -9.27
CA THR A 423 -2.47 6.69 -9.94
C THR A 423 -2.11 8.18 -9.94
N TYR A 424 -1.61 8.68 -8.81
CA TYR A 424 -1.14 10.05 -8.69
C TYR A 424 0.03 10.33 -9.65
N ARG A 425 1.01 9.43 -9.77
CA ARG A 425 2.10 9.53 -10.76
C ARG A 425 1.56 9.53 -12.19
N ARG A 426 0.56 8.70 -12.52
CA ARG A 426 -0.08 8.72 -13.84
C ARG A 426 -0.80 10.03 -14.13
N HIS A 427 -1.45 10.64 -13.15
CA HIS A 427 -2.03 11.96 -13.29
C HIS A 427 -0.99 13.08 -13.46
N GLN A 428 0.25 12.86 -13.04
CA GLN A 428 1.39 13.72 -13.34
C GLN A 428 2.00 13.46 -14.74
N GLY A 429 1.47 12.49 -15.49
CA GLY A 429 1.94 12.14 -16.83
C GLY A 429 3.01 11.04 -16.86
N ALA A 430 3.25 10.33 -15.75
CA ALA A 430 4.26 9.27 -15.70
C ALA A 430 3.91 8.08 -16.63
N ALA A 431 4.87 7.69 -17.47
CA ALA A 431 4.86 6.48 -18.27
C ALA A 431 5.30 5.26 -17.43
N ASP A 432 5.18 4.06 -18.02
CA ASP A 432 5.55 2.80 -17.34
C ASP A 432 7.03 2.77 -16.96
N THR A 433 7.87 3.41 -17.76
CA THR A 433 9.31 3.47 -17.59
C THR A 433 9.75 4.48 -16.54
N ASP A 434 8.85 5.36 -16.09
CA ASP A 434 9.20 6.42 -15.15
C ASP A 434 9.29 5.88 -13.71
N PRO A 435 10.21 6.41 -12.88
CA PRO A 435 10.29 6.05 -11.48
C PRO A 435 8.97 6.33 -10.74
N LEU A 436 8.60 5.37 -9.89
CA LEU A 436 7.45 5.48 -9.01
C LEU A 436 7.70 6.58 -7.95
N PHE A 437 8.90 6.63 -7.39
CA PHE A 437 9.32 7.66 -6.44
C PHE A 437 10.37 8.57 -7.06
N ILE A 438 10.22 9.89 -6.90
CA ILE A 438 11.10 10.90 -7.51
C ILE A 438 11.56 11.92 -6.47
N HIS A 439 12.74 12.51 -6.67
CA HIS A 439 13.15 13.63 -5.83
C HIS A 439 12.28 14.86 -6.14
N PRO A 440 11.69 15.53 -5.13
CA PRO A 440 10.70 16.60 -5.36
C PRO A 440 11.26 17.77 -6.19
N ASP A 441 12.47 18.23 -5.87
CA ASP A 441 13.05 19.42 -6.54
C ASP A 441 13.97 19.10 -7.72
N SER A 442 14.32 17.84 -7.93
CA SER A 442 15.38 17.45 -8.88
C SER A 442 15.17 16.03 -9.42
N PRO A 443 13.99 15.75 -10.01
CA PRO A 443 13.65 14.43 -10.52
C PRO A 443 14.68 13.99 -11.57
N GLY A 444 15.11 12.72 -11.50
CA GLY A 444 16.14 12.18 -12.40
C GLY A 444 17.55 12.74 -12.20
N SER A 445 17.80 13.62 -11.23
CA SER A 445 19.14 14.14 -10.95
C SER A 445 19.63 13.78 -9.54
N LYS A 446 18.72 13.71 -8.56
CA LYS A 446 19.02 13.34 -7.18
C LYS A 446 18.25 12.08 -6.78
N SER A 447 18.83 11.28 -5.88
CA SER A 447 18.14 10.13 -5.29
C SER A 447 16.95 10.60 -4.44
N PRO A 448 15.77 9.96 -4.55
CA PRO A 448 14.62 10.26 -3.68
C PRO A 448 14.82 9.76 -2.25
N GLU A 449 15.74 8.82 -2.02
CA GLU A 449 15.86 8.06 -0.76
C GLU A 449 15.98 8.92 0.51
N PRO A 450 16.78 10.01 0.57
CA PRO A 450 16.84 10.83 1.77
C PRO A 450 15.49 11.46 2.13
N GLY A 451 14.75 11.92 1.12
CA GLY A 451 13.40 12.47 1.29
C GLY A 451 12.41 11.40 1.73
N LEU A 452 12.46 10.22 1.10
CA LEU A 452 11.62 9.08 1.48
C LEU A 452 11.92 8.62 2.92
N ARG A 453 13.19 8.56 3.33
CA ARG A 453 13.57 8.19 4.70
C ARG A 453 12.99 9.16 5.74
N GLU A 454 13.08 10.45 5.48
CA GLU A 454 12.50 11.47 6.35
C GLU A 454 10.97 11.39 6.39
N ALA A 455 10.32 11.18 5.24
CA ALA A 455 8.87 10.99 5.15
C ALA A 455 8.39 9.77 5.95
N VAL A 456 9.12 8.66 5.84
CA VAL A 456 8.86 7.41 6.57
C VAL A 456 9.03 7.60 8.07
N LEU A 457 10.14 8.23 8.51
CA LEU A 457 10.39 8.55 9.91
C LEU A 457 9.25 9.41 10.49
N ARG A 458 8.88 10.46 9.77
CA ARG A 458 7.80 11.38 10.16
C ARG A 458 6.45 10.68 10.26
N THR A 459 6.11 9.86 9.27
CA THR A 459 4.85 9.11 9.25
C THR A 459 4.79 8.10 10.38
N CYS A 460 5.83 7.28 10.56
CA CYS A 460 5.93 6.33 11.66
C CYS A 460 5.82 7.01 13.03
N HIS A 461 6.48 8.17 13.20
CA HIS A 461 6.36 8.97 14.42
C HIS A 461 4.92 9.47 14.67
N ARG A 462 4.26 10.02 13.64
CA ARG A 462 2.86 10.49 13.71
C ARG A 462 1.88 9.38 14.11
N ILE A 463 2.10 8.15 13.65
CA ILE A 463 1.20 7.02 13.93
C ILE A 463 1.64 6.16 15.13
N HIS A 464 2.71 6.56 15.83
CA HIS A 464 3.35 5.83 16.92
C HIS A 464 3.79 4.41 16.55
N LEU A 465 4.27 4.22 15.32
CA LEU A 465 4.89 2.98 14.88
C LEU A 465 6.42 3.08 15.05
N ASN A 466 7.03 2.02 15.58
CA ASN A 466 8.47 1.92 15.77
C ASN A 466 8.98 0.61 15.14
N PRO A 467 9.12 0.56 13.80
CA PRO A 467 9.71 -0.60 13.13
C PRO A 467 11.12 -0.88 13.66
N ALA A 468 11.50 -2.15 13.73
CA ALA A 468 12.82 -2.53 14.28
C ALA A 468 13.98 -1.92 13.48
N TRP A 469 13.86 -1.80 12.16
CA TRP A 469 14.86 -1.12 11.32
C TRP A 469 14.86 0.41 11.45
N LEU A 470 13.85 1.00 12.11
CA LEU A 470 13.69 2.44 12.29
C LEU A 470 14.30 2.89 13.64
N HIS A 471 15.55 2.53 13.92
CA HIS A 471 16.19 2.98 15.16
C HIS A 471 16.41 4.51 15.15
N ARG A 472 15.90 5.17 16.20
CA ARG A 472 15.92 6.61 16.43
C ARG A 472 17.32 7.11 16.80
N SER A 473 18.17 7.30 15.81
CA SER A 473 19.29 8.24 15.86
C SER A 473 20.02 8.17 14.53
N HIS A 474 20.69 9.27 14.18
CA HIS A 474 21.83 9.27 13.26
C HIS A 474 23.00 8.45 13.86
N CYS A 475 22.72 7.22 14.31
CA CYS A 475 23.76 6.31 14.72
C CYS A 475 24.57 6.03 13.48
N ARG A 476 25.88 6.24 13.59
CA ARG A 476 26.92 5.90 12.61
C ARG A 476 26.92 4.41 12.19
N HIS A 477 25.99 3.62 12.74
CA HIS A 477 25.74 2.20 12.48
C HIS A 477 24.45 1.94 11.67
N GLY A 478 23.67 2.98 11.33
CA GLY A 478 22.69 2.89 10.23
C GLY A 478 23.36 2.91 8.86
N ASP A 479 24.65 3.23 8.86
CA ASP A 479 25.65 2.75 7.91
C ASP A 479 26.00 1.32 8.35
N GLU A 480 25.11 0.38 8.05
CA GLU A 480 25.33 -1.04 8.28
C GLU A 480 26.67 -1.42 7.60
N ASP A 481 27.63 -1.93 8.37
CA ASP A 481 28.81 -2.56 7.79
C ASP A 481 28.33 -3.65 6.80
N HIS A 482 29.12 -3.97 5.76
CA HIS A 482 28.73 -4.97 4.76
C HIS A 482 28.31 -6.34 5.34
N HIS A 483 28.71 -6.63 6.58
CA HIS A 483 28.25 -7.81 7.32
C HIS A 483 26.85 -7.68 7.93
N ASP A 484 26.45 -6.48 8.38
CA ASP A 484 25.14 -6.23 8.97
C ASP A 484 24.06 -6.06 7.90
N ALA A 485 24.37 -5.44 6.75
CA ALA A 485 23.45 -5.34 5.62
C ALA A 485 23.12 -6.70 4.97
N GLN A 486 24.03 -7.67 5.08
CA GLN A 486 23.76 -9.06 4.68
C GLN A 486 22.88 -9.81 5.69
N GLN A 487 22.79 -9.31 6.93
CA GLN A 487 21.92 -9.84 7.97
C GLN A 487 20.61 -9.05 8.09
N ALA A 488 20.52 -7.83 7.58
CA ALA A 488 19.30 -7.00 7.62
C ALA A 488 18.23 -7.55 6.65
N GLY A 489 17.03 -7.84 7.16
CA GLY A 489 15.94 -8.33 6.31
C GLY A 489 14.73 -8.87 7.09
N TRP A 490 13.67 -9.19 6.35
CA TRP A 490 12.38 -9.62 6.92
C TRP A 490 12.48 -10.84 7.85
N MET A 491 13.31 -11.83 7.49
CA MET A 491 13.55 -13.01 8.32
C MET A 491 14.36 -12.66 9.57
N HIS A 492 15.40 -11.85 9.44
CA HIS A 492 16.27 -11.46 10.56
C HIS A 492 15.53 -10.68 11.64
N HIS A 493 14.67 -9.71 11.27
CA HIS A 493 13.83 -8.98 12.23
C HIS A 493 12.79 -9.88 12.94
N ARG A 494 12.64 -11.12 12.50
CA ARG A 494 11.82 -12.18 13.09
C ARG A 494 12.63 -13.26 13.78
N GLY A 495 13.95 -13.08 13.88
CA GLY A 495 14.88 -14.04 14.46
C GLY A 495 14.97 -15.33 13.64
N LEU A 496 14.68 -15.29 12.33
CA LEU A 496 14.68 -16.46 11.46
C LEU A 496 16.00 -16.54 10.68
N ASP A 497 16.61 -17.72 10.68
CA ASP A 497 17.86 -17.99 9.96
C ASP A 497 17.82 -19.38 9.32
N LEU A 498 18.33 -19.50 8.09
CA LEU A 498 18.31 -20.74 7.31
C LEU A 498 19.72 -21.34 7.26
N VAL A 499 19.85 -22.54 7.80
CA VAL A 499 21.13 -23.26 7.89
C VAL A 499 21.03 -24.59 7.14
N PRO A 500 21.95 -24.90 6.18
CA PRO A 500 21.99 -26.23 5.59
C PRO A 500 22.43 -27.27 6.63
N LEU A 501 21.79 -28.43 6.65
CA LEU A 501 22.24 -29.55 7.47
C LEU A 501 23.54 -30.13 6.90
N SER A 502 24.35 -30.74 7.76
CA SER A 502 25.58 -31.41 7.34
C SER A 502 25.27 -32.55 6.36
N ASP A 503 26.21 -32.87 5.47
CA ASP A 503 26.05 -33.93 4.47
C ASP A 503 25.68 -35.28 5.09
N ASP A 504 26.28 -35.61 6.24
CA ASP A 504 25.95 -36.81 7.01
C ASP A 504 24.48 -36.84 7.44
N ILE A 505 23.96 -35.73 7.98
CA ILE A 505 22.55 -35.64 8.38
C ILE A 505 21.64 -35.68 7.14
N ARG A 506 22.00 -34.96 6.07
CA ARG A 506 21.21 -34.94 4.81
C ARG A 506 21.12 -36.31 4.17
N SER A 507 22.16 -37.14 4.28
CA SER A 507 22.17 -38.51 3.72
C SER A 507 21.28 -39.50 4.47
N ARG A 508 20.90 -39.19 5.72
CA ARG A 508 20.09 -40.04 6.60
C ARG A 508 18.60 -39.67 6.61
N LEU A 509 18.25 -38.53 6.03
CA LEU A 509 16.88 -38.03 5.84
C LEU A 509 16.37 -38.49 4.48
#